data_AF-A0A1G3HVH5-F1
#
_entry.id   AF-A0A1G3HVH5-F1
#
_cell.length_a   1.000
_cell.length_b   1.000
_cell.length_c   1.000
_cell.angle_alpha   90.00
_cell.angle_beta   90.00
_cell.angle_gamma   90.00
#
_symmetry.space_group_name_H-M   'P 1'
#
loop_
_entity.id
_entity.type
_entity.pdbx_description
1 polymer ?
#
loop_
_entity_poly.entity_id
_entity_poly.type
_entity_poly.pdbx_seq_one_letter_code
_entity_poly.pdbx_strand_id
1 'polypeptide(L)' 'MAALFSAPKPPPLPPPPPLLPDPTEEERKQRLAALERRRRGRVGTIATSERGLLQLGDDAPRRKSLLGE' A
#
# COMPACT_ATOMS: atom_id res chain seq x y z
N MET A 1 -16.24 69.10 1.93
CA MET A 1 -17.04 67.86 1.93
C MET A 1 -16.51 66.95 0.83
N ALA A 2 -15.49 66.14 1.14
CA ALA A 2 -14.76 65.34 0.16
C ALA A 2 -15.09 63.86 0.37
N ALA A 3 -15.90 63.27 -0.51
CA ALA A 3 -16.15 61.83 -0.56
C ALA A 3 -16.72 61.39 -1.94
N LEU A 4 -16.12 61.85 -3.06
CA LEU A 4 -16.59 61.49 -4.42
C LEU A 4 -15.83 60.33 -5.07
N PHE A 5 -14.84 59.73 -4.40
CA PHE A 5 -14.05 58.62 -4.95
C PHE A 5 -14.12 57.41 -4.02
N SER A 6 -15.08 56.52 -4.28
CA SER A 6 -15.11 55.18 -3.70
C SER A 6 -14.58 54.20 -4.74
N ALA A 7 -13.49 53.48 -4.42
CA ALA A 7 -12.96 52.45 -5.29
C ALA A 7 -13.93 51.25 -5.34
N PRO A 8 -14.24 50.70 -6.52
CA PRO A 8 -15.10 49.53 -6.63
C PRO A 8 -14.49 48.34 -5.88
N LYS A 9 -15.33 47.57 -5.18
CA LYS A 9 -14.86 46.37 -4.47
C LYS A 9 -14.21 45.40 -5.47
N PRO A 10 -13.02 44.86 -5.16
CA PRO A 10 -12.37 43.90 -6.02
C PRO A 10 -13.23 42.62 -6.14
N PRO A 11 -13.18 41.95 -7.31
CA PRO A 11 -13.90 40.70 -7.51
C PRO A 11 -13.40 39.61 -6.57
N PRO A 12 -14.26 38.64 -6.21
CA PRO A 12 -13.87 37.52 -5.36
C PRO A 12 -12.78 36.68 -6.04
N LEU A 13 -11.79 36.27 -5.24
CA LEU A 13 -10.70 35.40 -5.69
C LEU A 13 -11.25 34.04 -6.14
N PRO A 14 -10.70 33.44 -7.21
CA PRO A 14 -11.07 32.11 -7.65
C PRO A 14 -10.74 31.06 -6.57
N PRO A 15 -11.51 29.96 -6.51
CA PRO A 15 -11.23 28.88 -5.57
C PRO A 15 -9.86 28.25 -5.82
N PRO A 16 -9.17 27.77 -4.77
CA PRO A 16 -7.88 27.13 -4.92
C PRO A 16 -7.99 25.85 -5.76
N PRO A 17 -6.96 25.50 -6.54
CA PRO A 17 -6.94 24.27 -7.31
C PRO A 17 -7.00 23.03 -6.40
N PRO A 18 -7.54 21.91 -6.89
CA PRO A 18 -7.54 20.66 -6.13
C PRO A 18 -6.10 20.21 -5.87
N LEU A 19 -5.85 19.72 -4.65
CA LEU A 19 -4.56 19.13 -4.28
C LEU A 19 -4.35 17.85 -5.11
N LEU A 20 -3.30 17.86 -5.92
CA LEU A 20 -2.85 16.67 -6.65
C LEU A 20 -2.30 15.66 -5.63
N PRO A 21 -2.57 14.36 -5.79
CA PRO A 21 -1.99 13.34 -4.94
C PRO A 21 -0.46 13.37 -5.06
N ASP A 22 0.23 13.32 -3.92
CA ASP A 22 1.67 13.33 -3.88
C ASP A 22 2.22 12.05 -4.56
N PRO A 23 3.13 12.18 -5.55
CA PRO A 23 3.62 11.02 -6.31
C PRO A 23 4.29 9.97 -5.42
N THR A 24 4.86 10.39 -4.28
CA THR A 24 5.47 9.51 -3.29
C THR A 24 4.48 8.58 -2.59
N GLU A 25 3.22 8.98 -2.44
CA GLU A 25 2.18 8.14 -1.86
C GLU A 25 1.67 7.10 -2.84
N GLU A 26 1.59 7.46 -4.12
CA GLU A 26 1.18 6.55 -5.19
C GLU A 26 2.19 5.41 -5.39
N GLU A 27 3.49 5.73 -5.40
CA GLU A 27 4.56 4.74 -5.47
C GLU A 27 4.52 3.78 -4.28
N ARG A 28 4.27 4.30 -3.07
CA ARG A 28 4.12 3.47 -1.85
C ARG A 28 2.91 2.53 -1.98
N LYS A 29 1.76 3.03 -2.42
CA LYS A 29 0.54 2.23 -2.63
C LYS A 29 0.78 1.13 -3.69
N GLN A 30 1.43 1.46 -4.79
CA GLN A 30 1.79 0.49 -5.83
C GLN A 30 2.72 -0.61 -5.31
N ARG A 31 3.73 -0.24 -4.52
CA ARG A 31 4.65 -1.20 -3.90
C ARG A 31 3.93 -2.16 -2.96
N LEU A 32 3.04 -1.65 -2.11
CA LEU A 32 2.25 -2.47 -1.19
C LEU A 32 1.31 -3.43 -1.95
N ALA A 33 0.62 -2.93 -2.98
CA ALA A 33 -0.26 -3.76 -3.82
C ALA A 33 0.52 -4.89 -4.53
N ALA A 34 1.73 -4.62 -5.00
CA ALA A 34 2.61 -5.63 -5.59
C ALA A 34 3.03 -6.70 -4.59
N LEU A 35 3.36 -6.31 -3.34
CA LEU A 35 3.70 -7.24 -2.27
C LEU A 35 2.52 -8.14 -1.88
N GLU A 36 1.32 -7.58 -1.77
CA GLU A 36 0.12 -8.36 -1.44
C GLU A 36 -0.23 -9.38 -2.53
N ARG A 37 -0.16 -9.00 -3.82
CA ARG A 37 -0.34 -9.95 -4.92
C ARG A 37 0.66 -11.10 -4.84
N ARG A 38 1.95 -10.81 -4.57
CA ARG A 38 2.99 -11.82 -4.40
C ARG A 38 2.71 -12.74 -3.21
N ARG A 39 2.21 -12.21 -2.08
CA ARG A 39 1.86 -13.01 -0.90
C ARG A 39 0.70 -13.96 -1.18
N ARG A 40 -0.36 -13.50 -1.86
CA ARG A 40 -1.51 -14.35 -2.22
C ARG A 40 -1.12 -15.57 -3.04
N GLY A 41 -0.24 -15.41 -4.02
CA GLY A 41 0.25 -16.52 -4.84
C GLY A 41 1.09 -17.56 -4.07
N ARG A 42 1.64 -17.20 -2.90
CA ARG A 42 2.47 -18.09 -2.11
C ARG A 42 1.66 -19.07 -1.25
N VAL A 43 0.44 -18.73 -0.85
CA VAL A 43 -0.38 -19.58 0.03
C VAL A 43 -0.64 -20.96 -0.61
N GLY A 44 -0.83 -21.02 -1.94
CA GLY A 44 -1.03 -22.27 -2.66
C GLY A 44 0.25 -22.90 -3.24
N THR A 45 1.41 -22.27 -3.07
CA THR A 45 2.67 -22.74 -3.67
C THR A 45 3.54 -23.39 -2.60
N ILE A 46 3.84 -24.68 -2.76
CA ILE A 46 4.77 -25.39 -1.89
C ILE A 46 6.20 -24.94 -2.22
N ALA A 47 6.87 -24.27 -1.28
CA ALA A 47 8.23 -23.79 -1.46
C ALA A 47 9.26 -24.92 -1.25
N THR A 48 9.91 -25.36 -2.33
CA THR A 48 10.94 -26.43 -2.32
C THR A 48 12.31 -25.91 -2.78
N SER A 49 13.36 -26.60 -2.35
CA SER A 49 14.76 -26.47 -2.77
C SER A 49 15.32 -27.83 -3.17
N GLU A 50 16.54 -27.88 -3.70
CA GLU A 50 17.24 -29.13 -4.05
C GLU A 50 17.39 -30.11 -2.88
N ARG A 51 17.46 -29.58 -1.64
CA ARG A 51 17.59 -30.38 -0.42
C ARG A 51 16.23 -30.79 0.19
N GLY A 52 15.12 -30.25 -0.30
CA GLY A 52 13.77 -30.51 0.24
C GLY A 52 12.93 -29.24 0.45
N LEU A 53 11.91 -29.34 1.30
CA LEU A 53 10.98 -28.24 1.61
C LEU A 53 11.68 -27.10 2.36
N LEU A 54 11.49 -25.87 1.90
CA LEU A 54 12.05 -24.67 2.53
C LEU A 54 11.26 -24.25 3.76
N GLN A 55 9.95 -24.44 3.73
CA GLN A 55 9.08 -24.14 4.85
C GLN A 55 8.00 -25.20 4.91
N LEU A 56 7.82 -25.78 6.09
CA LEU A 56 6.72 -26.68 6.37
C LEU A 56 5.50 -25.80 6.69
N GLY A 57 4.43 -25.93 5.91
CA GLY A 57 3.19 -25.20 6.19
C GLY A 57 2.55 -25.67 7.50
N ASP A 58 1.72 -24.81 8.12
CA ASP A 58 1.06 -25.13 9.39
C ASP A 58 0.15 -26.38 9.30
N ASP A 59 -0.39 -26.65 8.11
CA ASP A 59 -1.22 -27.84 7.82
C ASP A 59 -0.41 -29.12 7.53
N ALA A 60 0.93 -29.05 7.55
CA ALA A 60 1.73 -30.21 7.26
C ALA A 60 1.63 -31.23 8.41
N PRO A 61 1.50 -32.53 8.09
CA PRO A 61 1.41 -33.57 9.11
C PRO A 61 2.66 -33.58 9.97
N ARG A 62 2.50 -33.33 11.28
CA ARG A 62 3.57 -33.53 12.27
C ARG A 62 4.00 -35.00 12.24
N ARG A 63 5.23 -35.25 11.80
CA ARG A 63 5.79 -36.61 11.81
C ARG A 63 5.94 -37.04 13.26
N LYS A 64 5.66 -38.32 13.54
CA LYS A 64 5.95 -38.92 14.84
C LYS A 64 7.46 -38.85 15.08
N SER A 65 7.89 -38.20 16.16
CA SER A 65 9.30 -38.23 16.57
C SER A 65 9.61 -39.61 17.14
N LEU A 66 10.84 -40.08 16.92
CA LEU A 66 11.28 -41.41 17.35
C LEU A 66 11.22 -41.60 18.87
N LEU A 67 11.16 -40.50 19.64
CA LEU A 67 11.22 -40.48 21.11
C LEU A 67 10.04 -39.75 21.78
N GLY A 68 9.03 -39.30 21.02
CA GLY A 68 7.80 -38.74 21.61
C GLY A 68 7.90 -37.30 22.14
N GLU A 69 9.01 -36.60 21.91
CA GLU A 69 9.16 -35.15 22.14
C GLU A 69 8.90 -34.35 20.85
#